data_AF-A0A951MYT0-F1
#
_entry.id   AF-A0A951MYT0-F1
#
_cell.length_a   1.000
_cell.length_b   1.000
_cell.length_c   1.000
_cell.angle_alpha   90.00
_cell.angle_beta   90.00
_cell.angle_gamma   90.00
#
_symmetry.space_group_name_H-M   'P 1'
#
loop_
_entity.id
_entity.type
_entity.pdbx_description
1 polymer ?
#
loop_
_entity_poly.entity_id
_entity_poly.type
_entity_poly.pdbx_seq_one_letter_code
_entity_poly.pdbx_strand_id
1 'polypeptide(L)'
;MADPVLPAPRRPSVRSLPNMLGLGRIVATPVIMALLLVDGRGTDLAAGILFAVAGFSDFLDGRIARSRNQVSPLGVFMDLAADKVLVAGVLIAMVEVGLVPTWIAATIQVREFIVQAV
;
A
#
# COMPACT_ATOMS: atom_id res chain seq x y z
N MET A 1 -33.75 -37.45 -14.37
CA MET A 1 -32.34 -37.06 -14.20
C MET A 1 -32.35 -35.55 -14.03
N ALA A 2 -32.35 -35.06 -12.78
CA ALA A 2 -32.44 -33.64 -12.49
C ALA A 2 -31.04 -33.04 -12.54
N ASP A 3 -30.86 -31.96 -13.31
CA ASP A 3 -29.59 -31.26 -13.36
C ASP A 3 -29.24 -30.72 -11.96
N PRO A 4 -27.98 -30.87 -11.52
CA PRO A 4 -27.54 -30.26 -10.27
C PRO A 4 -27.62 -28.74 -10.42
N VAL A 5 -28.51 -28.10 -9.66
CA VAL A 5 -28.61 -26.65 -9.55
C VAL A 5 -27.29 -26.15 -8.95
N LEU A 6 -26.35 -25.74 -9.80
CA LEU A 6 -25.09 -25.16 -9.38
C LEU A 6 -25.40 -23.88 -8.56
N PRO A 7 -24.84 -23.72 -7.36
CA PRO A 7 -25.07 -22.51 -6.56
C PRO A 7 -24.63 -21.28 -7.35
N ALA A 8 -25.45 -20.24 -7.33
CA ALA A 8 -25.17 -18.99 -8.04
C ALA A 8 -23.80 -18.43 -7.62
N PRO A 9 -22.98 -17.92 -8.57
CA PRO A 9 -21.68 -17.35 -8.26
C PRO A 9 -21.84 -16.20 -7.24
N ARG A 10 -21.16 -16.31 -6.08
CA ARG A 10 -21.16 -15.25 -5.07
C ARG A 10 -20.61 -13.98 -5.71
N ARG A 11 -21.41 -12.92 -5.76
CA ARG A 11 -20.98 -11.61 -6.25
C ARG A 11 -19.82 -11.12 -5.37
N PRO A 12 -18.68 -10.69 -5.96
CA PRO A 12 -17.61 -10.07 -5.18
C PRO A 12 -18.17 -8.80 -4.53
N SER A 13 -18.24 -8.78 -3.19
CA SER A 13 -18.73 -7.63 -2.46
C SER A 13 -17.68 -6.52 -2.48
N VAL A 14 -18.12 -5.28 -2.71
CA VAL A 14 -17.27 -4.07 -2.71
C VAL A 14 -16.63 -3.82 -1.33
N ARG A 15 -17.16 -4.47 -0.28
CA ARG A 15 -16.57 -4.56 1.07
C ARG A 15 -15.68 -5.80 1.23
N SER A 16 -14.88 -6.15 0.22
CA SER A 16 -13.80 -7.10 0.44
C SER A 16 -12.75 -6.41 1.31
N LEU A 17 -12.50 -6.93 2.51
CA LEU A 17 -11.42 -6.56 3.45
C LEU A 17 -10.15 -5.96 2.83
N PRO A 18 -9.58 -6.49 1.73
CA PRO A 18 -8.43 -5.87 1.04
C PRO A 18 -8.61 -4.38 0.68
N ASN A 19 -9.84 -3.92 0.41
CA ASN A 19 -10.11 -2.54 0.02
C ASN A 19 -9.89 -1.52 1.15
N MET A 20 -10.04 -1.93 2.41
CA MET A 20 -9.92 -1.02 3.56
C MET A 20 -8.46 -0.78 3.97
N LEU A 21 -7.58 -1.73 3.68
CA LEU A 21 -6.18 -1.71 4.12
C LEU A 21 -5.27 -0.95 3.15
N GLY A 22 -5.46 -1.15 1.85
CA GLY A 22 -4.86 -0.26 0.85
C GLY A 22 -5.29 1.19 1.07
N LEU A 23 -6.58 1.42 1.39
CA LEU A 23 -7.07 2.75 1.77
C LEU A 23 -6.40 3.26 3.05
N GLY A 24 -6.18 2.39 4.03
CA GLY A 24 -5.42 2.70 5.25
C GLY A 24 -4.01 3.19 4.96
N ARG A 25 -3.28 2.56 4.03
CA ARG A 25 -1.94 3.01 3.60
C ARG A 25 -1.98 4.36 2.90
N ILE A 26 -2.95 4.58 2.02
CA ILE A 26 -3.14 5.87 1.33
C ILE A 26 -3.36 6.98 2.37
N VAL A 27 -4.14 6.73 3.41
CA VAL A 27 -4.39 7.70 4.50
C VAL A 27 -3.20 7.83 5.46
N ALA A 28 -2.47 6.74 5.73
CA ALA A 28 -1.29 6.77 6.59
C ALA A 28 -0.13 7.54 5.95
N THR A 29 0.00 7.50 4.62
CA THR A 29 1.07 8.17 3.87
C THR A 29 1.21 9.67 4.21
N PRO A 30 0.17 10.53 4.10
CA PRO A 30 0.29 11.94 4.46
C PRO A 30 0.59 12.15 5.96
N VAL A 31 0.18 11.23 6.84
CA VAL A 31 0.54 11.28 8.26
C VAL A 31 2.03 11.02 8.45
N ILE A 32 2.59 10.02 7.76
CA ILE A 32 4.04 9.73 7.78
C ILE A 32 4.82 10.92 7.22
N MET A 33 4.37 11.51 6.10
CA MET A 33 4.99 12.69 5.53
C MET A 33 4.98 13.86 6.51
N ALA A 34 3.84 14.13 7.16
CA ALA A 34 3.73 15.19 8.16
C ALA A 34 4.67 14.96 9.35
N LEU A 35 4.82 13.71 9.81
CA LEU A 35 5.76 13.37 10.88
C LEU A 35 7.22 13.62 10.46
N LEU A 36 7.61 13.24 9.24
CA LEU A 36 8.96 13.50 8.74
C LEU A 36 9.26 14.99 8.57
N LEU A 37 8.27 15.77 8.13
CA LEU A 37 8.44 17.21 7.92
C LEU A 37 8.50 18.02 9.21
N VAL A 38 8.05 17.46 10.34
CA VAL A 38 8.24 18.06 11.67
C VAL A 38 9.60 17.63 12.19
N ASP A 39 10.58 18.53 12.09
CA ASP A 39 11.96 18.31 12.53
C ASP A 39 12.01 17.89 14.01
N GLY A 40 12.36 16.62 14.25
CA GLY A 40 12.37 16.04 15.58
C GLY A 40 12.74 14.56 15.62
N ARG A 41 13.71 14.20 16.47
CA ARG A 41 14.11 12.79 16.67
C ARG A 41 12.96 11.86 17.04
N GLY A 42 11.97 12.36 17.80
CA GLY A 42 10.80 11.58 18.19
C GLY A 42 9.80 11.37 17.04
N THR A 43 9.63 12.38 16.19
CA THR A 43 8.73 12.34 15.02
C THR A 43 9.33 11.49 13.90
N ASP A 44 10.65 11.53 13.70
CA ASP A 44 11.37 10.65 12.77
C ASP A 44 11.20 9.17 13.13
N LEU A 45 11.38 8.84 14.41
CA LEU A 45 11.21 7.47 14.89
C LEU A 45 9.75 7.01 14.74
N ALA A 46 8.79 7.87 15.07
CA ALA A 46 7.37 7.59 14.89
C ALA A 46 7.02 7.37 13.40
N ALA A 47 7.57 8.19 12.50
CA ALA A 47 7.40 8.03 11.06
C ALA A 47 7.94 6.69 10.57
N GLY A 48 9.15 6.32 11.00
CA GLY A 48 9.77 5.02 10.65
C GLY A 48 8.96 3.82 11.15
N ILE A 49 8.46 3.87 12.39
CA ILE A 49 7.60 2.83 12.95
C ILE A 49 6.29 2.74 12.17
N LEU A 50 5.64 3.87 11.90
CA LEU A 50 4.36 3.90 11.19
C LEU A 50 4.52 3.39 9.75
N PHE A 51 5.61 3.75 9.07
CA PHE A 51 5.97 3.22 7.75
C PHE A 51 6.17 1.70 7.79
N ALA A 52 6.93 1.19 8.76
CA ALA A 52 7.16 -0.25 8.91
C ALA A 52 5.86 -1.02 9.18
N VAL A 53 4.99 -0.51 10.05
CA VAL A 53 3.67 -1.11 10.34
C VAL A 53 2.77 -1.05 9.12
N ALA A 54 2.74 0.07 8.39
CA ALA A 54 1.93 0.24 7.18
C ALA A 54 2.36 -0.74 6.08
N GLY A 55 3.67 -0.91 5.85
CA GLY A 55 4.20 -1.88 4.90
C GLY A 55 3.99 -3.33 5.35
N PHE A 56 4.10 -3.62 6.65
CA PHE A 56 3.87 -4.98 7.16
C PHE A 56 2.40 -5.40 7.12
N SER A 57 1.48 -4.46 7.32
CA SER A 57 0.03 -4.72 7.27
C SER A 57 -0.39 -5.28 5.91
N ASP A 58 0.23 -4.78 4.83
CA ASP A 58 -0.01 -5.28 3.47
C ASP A 58 0.27 -6.78 3.32
N PHE A 59 1.43 -7.23 3.80
CA PHE A 59 1.84 -8.63 3.74
C PHE A 59 0.91 -9.56 4.54
N LEU A 60 0.43 -9.08 5.69
CA LEU A 60 -0.42 -9.87 6.57
C LEU A 60 -1.81 -10.06 5.96
N ASP A 61 -2.37 -9.01 5.39
CA ASP A 61 -3.72 -9.05 4.84
C ASP A 61 -3.80 -9.62 3.43
N GLY A 62 -2.72 -9.52 2.64
CA GLY A 62 -2.59 -10.25 1.38
C GLY A 62 -2.61 -11.78 1.57
N ARG A 63 -2.17 -12.28 2.73
CA ARG A 63 -2.34 -13.71 3.10
C ARG A 63 -3.77 -14.05 3.52
N ILE A 64 -4.44 -13.16 4.25
CA ILE A 64 -5.82 -13.37 4.72
C ILE A 64 -6.83 -13.27 3.56
N ALA A 65 -6.61 -12.35 2.61
CA ALA A 65 -7.45 -12.22 1.43
C ALA A 65 -7.35 -13.45 0.52
N ARG A 66 -6.13 -14.00 0.35
CA ARG A 66 -5.88 -15.24 -0.39
C ARG A 66 -6.51 -16.46 0.26
N SER A 67 -6.48 -16.57 1.59
CA SER A 67 -7.10 -17.70 2.29
C SER A 67 -8.64 -17.70 2.23
N ARG A 68 -9.26 -16.54 1.93
CA ARG A 68 -10.72 -16.41 1.83
C ARG A 68 -11.27 -16.42 0.40
N ASN A 69 -10.43 -16.58 -0.63
CA ASN A 69 -10.82 -16.47 -2.06
C ASN A 69 -11.60 -15.17 -2.37
N GLN A 70 -11.30 -14.08 -1.65
CA GLN A 70 -11.97 -12.77 -1.81
C GLN A 70 -11.04 -11.78 -2.53
N VAL A 71 -10.48 -12.21 -3.67
CA VAL A 71 -9.62 -11.36 -4.50
C VAL A 71 -10.50 -10.72 -5.57
N SER A 72 -10.59 -9.39 -5.57
CA SER A 72 -11.32 -8.63 -6.59
C SER A 72 -10.33 -7.85 -7.47
N PRO A 73 -10.60 -7.67 -8.78
CA PRO A 73 -9.72 -6.90 -9.67
C PRO A 73 -9.50 -5.46 -9.19
N LEU A 74 -10.55 -4.83 -8.66
CA LEU A 74 -10.48 -3.49 -8.08
C LEU A 74 -9.61 -3.45 -6.82
N GLY A 75 -9.75 -4.45 -5.94
CA GLY A 75 -8.95 -4.55 -4.72
C GLY A 75 -7.46 -4.68 -5.04
N VAL A 76 -7.10 -5.51 -6.02
CA VAL A 76 -5.70 -5.66 -6.49
C VAL A 76 -5.16 -4.36 -7.08
N PHE A 77 -5.97 -3.63 -7.84
CA PHE A 77 -5.56 -2.33 -8.36
C PHE A 77 -5.34 -1.30 -7.24
N MET A 78 -6.25 -1.22 -6.28
CA MET A 78 -6.10 -0.32 -5.12
C MET A 78 -4.89 -0.67 -4.26
N ASP A 79 -4.60 -1.97 -4.13
CA ASP A 79 -3.43 -2.47 -3.43
C ASP A 79 -2.12 -1.99 -4.07
N LEU A 80 -2.01 -2.12 -5.39
CA LEU A 80 -0.89 -1.62 -6.19
C LEU A 80 -0.76 -0.10 -6.14
N ALA A 81 -1.89 0.62 -6.14
CA ALA A 81 -1.90 2.07 -6.02
C ALA A 81 -1.45 2.54 -4.63
N ALA A 82 -1.95 1.89 -3.57
CA ALA A 82 -1.60 2.20 -2.19
C ALA A 82 -0.11 1.99 -1.91
N ASP A 83 0.48 0.94 -2.47
CA ASP A 83 1.89 0.62 -2.29
C ASP A 83 2.79 1.72 -2.88
N LYS A 84 2.46 2.18 -4.09
CA LYS A 84 3.16 3.30 -4.73
C LYS A 84 3.00 4.61 -3.99
N VAL A 85 1.79 4.91 -3.52
CA VAL A 85 1.53 6.14 -2.77
C VAL A 85 2.39 6.18 -1.52
N LEU A 86 2.47 5.05 -0.79
CA LEU A 86 3.28 4.95 0.42
C LEU A 86 4.77 5.18 0.13
N VAL A 87 5.35 4.45 -0.81
CA VAL A 87 6.79 4.55 -1.13
C VAL A 87 7.14 5.91 -1.71
N ALA A 88 6.37 6.39 -2.70
CA ALA A 88 6.62 7.68 -3.34
C ALA A 88 6.46 8.85 -2.37
N GLY A 89 5.39 8.85 -1.55
CA GLY A 89 5.14 9.92 -0.58
C GLY A 89 6.24 10.03 0.47
N VAL A 90 6.70 8.90 1.00
CA VAL A 90 7.81 8.86 1.97
C VAL A 90 9.12 9.31 1.33
N LEU A 91 9.46 8.84 0.13
CA LEU A 91 10.67 9.30 -0.58
C LEU A 91 10.65 10.81 -0.83
N ILE A 92 9.51 11.37 -1.24
CA ILE A 92 9.36 12.82 -1.44
C ILE A 92 9.62 13.56 -0.13
N ALA A 93 9.00 13.14 0.98
CA ALA A 93 9.22 13.77 2.29
C ALA A 93 10.69 13.66 2.73
N MET A 94 11.35 12.51 2.54
CA MET A 94 12.76 12.32 2.86
C MET A 94 13.69 13.20 2.02
N VAL A 95 13.36 13.45 0.76
CA VAL A 95 14.11 14.39 -0.09
C VAL A 95 13.96 15.82 0.44
N GLU A 96 12.75 16.23 0.81
CA GLU A 96 12.47 17.57 1.33
C GLU A 96 13.25 17.88 2.61
N VAL A 97 13.36 16.91 3.53
CA VAL A 97 14.13 17.07 4.77
C VAL A 97 15.63 16.77 4.61
N GLY A 98 16.10 16.51 3.38
CA GLY A 98 17.52 16.28 3.08
C GLY A 98 18.07 14.93 3.52
N LEU A 99 17.23 13.97 3.90
CA LEU A 99 17.66 12.61 4.27
C LEU A 99 18.08 11.77 3.06
N VAL A 100 17.47 12.01 1.89
CA VAL A 100 17.75 11.28 0.66
C VAL A 100 18.04 12.27 -0.48
N PRO A 101 19.16 12.13 -1.21
CA PRO A 101 19.39 12.89 -2.43
C PRO A 101 18.33 12.63 -3.51
N THR A 102 17.89 13.68 -4.20
CA THR A 102 16.84 13.60 -5.23
C THR A 102 17.14 12.57 -6.32
N TRP A 103 18.41 12.39 -6.72
CA TRP A 103 18.78 11.43 -7.74
C TRP A 103 18.60 9.97 -7.29
N ILE A 104 18.76 9.69 -5.99
CA ILE A 104 18.49 8.35 -5.43
C ILE A 104 17.00 8.07 -5.46
N ALA A 105 16.18 9.01 -4.96
CA ALA A 105 14.73 8.89 -5.00
C ALA A 105 14.20 8.71 -6.43
N ALA A 106 14.71 9.50 -7.38
CA ALA A 106 14.36 9.37 -8.79
C ALA A 106 14.77 8.00 -9.37
N THR A 107 15.96 7.49 -9.04
CA THR A 107 16.44 6.19 -9.52
C THR A 107 15.56 5.04 -8.99
N ILE A 108 15.20 5.08 -7.70
CA ILE A 108 14.30 4.09 -7.09
C ILE A 108 12.95 4.12 -7.83
N GLN A 109 12.39 5.31 -8.04
CA GLN A 109 11.09 5.45 -8.66
C GLN A 109 11.08 4.98 -10.12
N VAL A 110 12.10 5.34 -10.90
CA VAL A 110 12.26 4.89 -12.30
C VAL A 110 12.39 3.37 -12.37
N ARG A 111 13.23 2.78 -11.51
CA ARG A 111 13.41 1.32 -11.45
C ARG A 111 12.11 0.60 -11.14
N GLU A 112 11.31 1.15 -10.24
CA GLU A 112 10.00 0.60 -9.88
C GLU A 112 9.00 0.66 -11.04
N PHE A 113 8.97 1.77 -11.78
CA PHE A 113 8.14 1.87 -12.99
C PHE A 113 8.56 0.89 -14.08
N ILE A 114 9.86 0.71 -14.32
CA ILE A 114 10.37 -0.24 -15.31
C ILE A 114 9.96 -1.67 -14.95
N VAL A 115 10.16 -2.07 -13.68
CA VAL A 115 9.87 -3.44 -13.21
C VAL A 115 8.38 -3.78 -13.28
N GLN A 116 7.49 -2.79 -13.20
CA GLN A 116 6.06 -3.01 -13.36
C GLN A 116 5.55 -2.93 -14.80
N ALA A 117 6.30 -2.24 -15.67
CA ALA A 117 5.96 -2.13 -17.09
C ALA A 117 6.36 -3.38 -17.90
N VAL A 118 7.29 -4.18 -17.37
CA VAL A 118 7.79 -5.45 -17.94
C VAL A 118 7.03 -6.63 -17.33
#